data_AF-A0A8H4Y0F0-F1
#
_entry.id   AF-A0A8H4Y0F0-F1
#
_cell.length_a   1.000
_cell.length_b   1.000
_cell.length_c   1.000
_cell.angle_alpha   90.00
_cell.angle_beta   90.00
_cell.angle_gamma   90.00
#
_symmetry.space_group_name_H-M   'P 1'
#
loop_
_entity.id
_entity.type
_entity.pdbx_description
1 polymer ?
#
loop_
_entity_poly.entity_id
_entity_poly.type
_entity_poly.pdbx_seq_one_letter_code
_entity_poly.pdbx_strand_id
1 'polypeptide(L)'
;MASNEIVPLKPKQKRRLYEPVIMYKSLTEITHEEGALRHVEVPERPRTEEQRYHYFLHRIASVCDSTKSGKTVTSVTVLEREERFEYVVGCNQVFGSDLDAMQHYVAELLRKLSGFSSRKSNDKGAVRSAILKMILVFNLPRTDFYLREFKKQLAECVQYCERQSDTIAHTVGRGLKTFQRAISDTAFKDLGDEQYLEAYNGFIQALTIFLTAETTAYLEERASKGRFNDGKSFECWSELRHSLSRLRNYKRIVQDLIDAENEWPELFQEFVVTTVESSRAEANPMGKKSETAQAIIGRMCSDEASRNKYCSLAQNLQVMDLDGRIQNQCTKPSFRPYVHAEILVLEWIVAEIARSDVQFFRHFRYIGSSKGACQLCRYYFDVPGQHDRIATRPSHGNLYINWRLPDLKETDGSFAKTRRQKIYDSMIDKIREDALGILVSRSSEGRRHDSSTHPLMSVRHTDVQTDLGARELPDVDELGEDLARALSLGASDSDSDDDDGGISLVM
;
A
#
# COMPACT_ATOMS: atom_id res chain seq x y z
N MET A 1 14.75 38.65 -14.17
CA MET A 1 14.16 37.30 -14.15
C MET A 1 14.77 36.57 -12.96
N ALA A 2 14.02 36.38 -11.87
CA ALA A 2 14.52 35.59 -10.74
C ALA A 2 14.71 34.15 -11.23
N SER A 3 15.89 33.56 -11.02
CA SER A 3 16.13 32.19 -11.47
C SER A 3 15.23 31.26 -10.65
N ASN A 4 14.61 30.29 -11.32
CA ASN A 4 13.81 29.24 -10.69
C ASN A 4 14.73 28.15 -10.10
N GLU A 5 15.94 28.53 -9.69
CA GLU A 5 16.97 27.60 -9.24
C GLU A 5 16.62 27.04 -7.86
N ILE A 6 16.84 25.73 -7.73
CA ILE A 6 16.66 25.01 -6.48
C ILE A 6 17.87 25.34 -5.59
N VAL A 7 17.63 25.65 -4.32
CA VAL A 7 18.65 25.83 -3.29
C VAL A 7 19.01 24.46 -2.71
N PRO A 8 20.09 23.78 -3.16
CA PRO A 8 20.41 22.45 -2.69
C PRO A 8 20.89 22.48 -1.23
N LEU A 9 20.67 21.39 -0.52
CA LEU A 9 21.40 21.15 0.73
C LEU A 9 22.89 21.01 0.45
N LYS A 10 23.74 21.61 1.30
CA LYS A 10 25.20 21.47 1.18
C LYS A 10 25.59 20.00 1.33
N PRO A 11 26.65 19.50 0.67
CA PRO A 11 27.08 18.10 0.79
C PRO A 11 27.28 17.63 2.25
N LYS A 12 27.80 18.51 3.12
CA LYS A 12 27.94 18.24 4.56
C LYS A 12 26.59 18.04 5.25
N GLN A 13 25.56 18.81 4.88
CA GLN A 13 24.21 18.67 5.42
C GLN A 13 23.55 17.37 4.95
N LYS A 14 23.71 17.01 3.67
CA LYS A 14 23.22 15.73 3.15
C LYS A 14 23.83 14.57 3.93
N ARG A 15 25.16 14.53 4.11
CA ARG A 15 25.81 13.47 4.91
C ARG A 15 25.32 13.41 6.35
N ARG A 16 25.17 14.57 7.02
CA ARG A 16 24.65 14.63 8.41
C ARG A 16 23.25 14.04 8.56
N LEU A 17 22.43 14.08 7.50
CA LEU A 17 21.11 13.48 7.46
C LEU A 17 21.19 11.99 7.10
N TYR A 18 21.91 11.62 6.04
CA TYR A 18 21.85 10.24 5.52
C TYR A 18 22.69 9.23 6.30
N GLU A 19 23.75 9.63 6.97
CA GLU A 19 24.53 8.73 7.83
C GLU A 19 23.69 8.06 8.93
N PRO A 20 22.95 8.81 9.78
CA PRO A 20 22.09 8.18 10.78
C PRO A 20 20.90 7.44 10.16
N VAL A 21 20.38 7.87 9.00
CA VAL A 21 19.33 7.15 8.25
C VAL A 21 19.82 5.76 7.81
N ILE A 22 21.04 5.66 7.30
CA ILE A 22 21.63 4.38 6.88
C ILE A 22 21.88 3.50 8.09
N MET A 23 22.47 4.05 9.15
CA MET A 23 22.69 3.31 10.39
C MET A 23 21.38 2.77 10.96
N TYR A 24 20.32 3.59 11.02
CA TYR A 24 18.99 3.15 11.39
C TYR A 24 18.56 1.99 10.48
N LYS A 25 18.60 2.17 9.15
CA LYS A 25 18.15 1.15 8.20
C LYS A 25 18.86 -0.19 8.42
N SER A 26 20.17 -0.17 8.56
CA SER A 26 21.00 -1.36 8.79
C SER A 26 20.67 -2.04 10.13
N LEU A 27 20.44 -1.26 11.19
CA LEU A 27 20.00 -1.79 12.48
C LEU A 27 18.61 -2.42 12.40
N THR A 28 17.67 -1.80 11.68
CA THR A 28 16.33 -2.36 11.45
C THR A 28 16.40 -3.69 10.69
N GLU A 29 17.28 -3.81 9.69
CA GLU A 29 17.49 -5.08 8.97
C GLU A 29 17.96 -6.20 9.92
N ILE A 30 18.87 -5.91 10.85
CA ILE A 30 19.30 -6.86 11.88
C ILE A 30 18.11 -7.24 12.77
N THR A 31 17.38 -6.28 13.33
CA THR A 31 16.23 -6.57 14.21
C THR A 31 15.10 -7.31 13.49
N HIS A 32 14.96 -7.14 12.17
CA HIS A 32 13.99 -7.89 11.37
C HIS A 32 14.36 -9.37 11.31
N GLU A 33 15.64 -9.69 11.11
CA GLU A 33 16.15 -11.06 11.06
C GLU A 33 16.08 -11.75 12.44
N GLU A 34 16.24 -10.97 13.52
CA GLU A 34 16.10 -11.47 14.90
C GLU A 34 14.64 -11.55 15.38
N GLY A 35 13.65 -11.15 14.56
CA GLY A 35 12.24 -11.15 14.95
C GLY A 35 11.85 -10.06 15.97
N ALA A 36 12.75 -9.11 16.27
CA ALA A 36 12.57 -8.06 17.26
C ALA A 36 11.87 -6.79 16.72
N LEU A 37 10.98 -6.96 15.73
CA LEU A 37 10.20 -5.87 15.14
C LEU A 37 8.90 -5.62 15.91
N ARG A 38 8.73 -4.39 16.40
CA ARG A 38 7.48 -3.95 17.00
C ARG A 38 6.50 -3.53 15.91
N HIS A 39 5.30 -4.09 15.95
CA HIS A 39 4.20 -3.72 15.07
C HIS A 39 3.56 -2.41 15.54
N VAL A 40 3.43 -1.45 14.63
CA VAL A 40 2.59 -0.27 14.85
C VAL A 40 1.14 -0.71 14.87
N GLU A 41 0.38 -0.39 15.92
CA GLU A 41 -1.06 -0.62 15.97
C GLU A 41 -1.77 0.24 14.91
N VAL A 42 -2.65 -0.38 14.09
CA VAL A 42 -3.58 0.41 13.24
C VAL A 42 -4.89 0.54 14.01
N PRO A 43 -5.43 1.76 14.17
CA PRO A 43 -6.73 1.96 14.79
C PRO A 43 -7.85 1.18 14.10
N GLU A 44 -8.91 0.92 14.88
CA GLU A 44 -10.13 0.20 14.50
C GLU A 44 -10.88 0.81 13.30
N ARG A 45 -11.92 0.11 12.84
CA ARG A 45 -12.84 0.56 11.79
C ARG A 45 -13.28 2.02 12.03
N PRO A 46 -13.38 2.86 10.98
CA PRO A 46 -13.78 4.27 11.11
C PRO A 46 -15.08 4.41 11.91
N ARG A 47 -15.06 5.18 13.00
CA ARG A 47 -16.22 5.42 13.88
C ARG A 47 -16.80 6.81 13.69
N THR A 48 -15.96 7.81 13.49
CA THR A 48 -16.38 9.21 13.26
C THR A 48 -16.50 9.51 11.76
N GLU A 49 -17.23 10.57 11.43
CA GLU A 49 -17.31 11.09 10.06
C GLU A 49 -15.93 11.43 9.49
N GLU A 50 -15.11 12.17 10.25
CA GLU A 50 -13.74 12.50 9.86
C GLU A 50 -12.89 11.24 9.57
N GLN A 51 -13.03 10.18 10.38
CA GLN A 51 -12.32 8.92 10.13
C GLN A 51 -12.81 8.22 8.86
N ARG A 52 -14.11 8.28 8.54
CA ARG A 52 -14.64 7.76 7.27
C ARG A 52 -14.11 8.57 6.09
N TYR A 53 -14.01 9.88 6.24
CA TYR A 53 -13.45 10.78 5.23
C TYR A 53 -11.96 10.48 4.99
N HIS A 54 -11.17 10.30 6.05
CA HIS A 54 -9.79 9.84 5.93
C HIS A 54 -9.68 8.52 5.16
N TYR A 55 -10.58 7.58 5.45
CA TYR A 55 -10.61 6.29 4.79
C TYR A 55 -10.99 6.39 3.31
N PHE A 56 -11.94 7.27 2.95
CA PHE A 56 -12.25 7.63 1.57
C PHE A 56 -11.01 8.13 0.82
N LEU A 57 -10.25 9.07 1.40
CA LEU A 57 -9.00 9.55 0.80
C LEU A 57 -7.96 8.43 0.65
N HIS A 58 -7.86 7.51 1.62
CA HIS A 58 -6.99 6.34 1.48
C HIS A 58 -7.43 5.44 0.32
N ARG A 59 -8.74 5.33 0.06
CA ARG A 59 -9.26 4.53 -1.06
C ARG A 59 -8.91 5.12 -2.41
N ILE A 60 -9.14 6.42 -2.60
CA ILE A 60 -8.72 7.14 -3.81
C ILE A 60 -7.21 6.98 -4.02
N ALA A 61 -6.40 7.24 -3.00
CA ALA A 61 -4.95 7.07 -3.11
C ALA A 61 -4.55 5.61 -3.41
N SER A 62 -5.24 4.62 -2.83
CA SER A 62 -4.92 3.21 -3.02
C SER A 62 -5.14 2.69 -4.44
N VAL A 63 -6.16 3.21 -5.14
CA VAL A 63 -6.44 2.82 -6.54
C VAL A 63 -5.57 3.55 -7.55
N CYS A 64 -4.80 4.54 -7.11
CA CYS A 64 -3.79 5.24 -7.90
C CYS A 64 -2.39 4.61 -7.77
N ASP A 65 -2.16 3.74 -6.78
CA ASP A 65 -0.87 3.08 -6.58
C ASP A 65 -0.76 1.82 -7.45
N SER A 66 -0.47 2.02 -8.74
CA SER A 66 -0.59 1.02 -9.81
C SER A 66 0.52 -0.03 -9.89
N THR A 67 1.60 0.11 -9.11
CA THR A 67 2.73 -0.84 -9.11
C THR A 67 3.04 -1.37 -7.70
N LYS A 68 3.69 -2.53 -7.63
CA LYS A 68 4.34 -2.97 -6.38
C LYS A 68 5.56 -2.09 -6.13
N SER A 69 5.89 -1.90 -4.85
CA SER A 69 6.98 -1.06 -4.30
C SER A 69 6.53 0.37 -3.98
N GLY A 70 7.48 1.28 -3.75
CA GLY A 70 7.25 2.67 -3.36
C GLY A 70 7.06 3.63 -4.54
N LYS A 71 7.25 3.16 -5.78
CA LYS A 71 7.33 4.05 -6.95
C LYS A 71 6.05 4.78 -7.28
N THR A 72 4.89 4.19 -7.07
CA THR A 72 3.58 4.78 -7.40
C THR A 72 2.75 5.12 -6.16
N VAL A 73 3.39 5.19 -4.98
CA VAL A 73 2.68 5.61 -3.77
C VAL A 73 2.07 6.97 -4.01
N THR A 74 0.77 7.06 -3.79
CA THR A 74 -0.04 8.24 -4.08
C THR A 74 -0.56 8.83 -2.78
N SER A 75 -0.64 10.15 -2.73
CA SER A 75 -1.29 10.93 -1.68
C SER A 75 -2.32 11.87 -2.29
N VAL A 76 -3.40 12.11 -1.55
CA VAL A 76 -4.53 12.94 -1.98
C VAL A 76 -5.06 13.77 -0.83
N THR A 77 -5.49 14.98 -1.14
CA THR A 77 -6.35 15.79 -0.27
C THR A 77 -7.48 16.41 -1.09
N VAL A 78 -8.52 16.90 -0.42
CA VAL A 78 -9.61 17.65 -1.06
C VAL A 78 -9.73 19.01 -0.40
N LEU A 79 -9.65 20.04 -1.23
CA LEU A 79 -9.83 21.43 -0.84
C LEU A 79 -11.17 21.94 -1.33
N GLU A 80 -11.78 22.81 -0.54
CA GLU A 80 -13.00 23.52 -0.88
C GLU A 80 -12.64 24.85 -1.55
N ARG A 81 -13.22 25.07 -2.72
CA ARG A 81 -13.17 26.33 -3.49
C ARG A 81 -14.60 26.87 -3.59
N GLU A 82 -14.74 28.15 -3.94
CA GLU A 82 -16.04 28.86 -3.90
C GLU A 82 -17.22 28.10 -4.52
N GLU A 83 -17.00 27.40 -5.64
CA GLU A 83 -18.06 26.68 -6.36
C GLU A 83 -17.72 25.22 -6.68
N ARG A 84 -16.60 24.69 -6.17
CA ARG A 84 -16.13 23.35 -6.53
C ARG A 84 -15.16 22.76 -5.52
N PHE A 85 -14.96 21.45 -5.59
CA PHE A 85 -13.89 20.77 -4.88
C PHE A 85 -12.63 20.61 -5.73
N GLU A 86 -11.46 20.73 -5.10
CA GLU A 86 -10.17 20.47 -5.75
C GLU A 86 -9.51 19.25 -5.12
N TYR A 87 -9.39 18.18 -5.91
CA TYR A 87 -8.63 16.99 -5.56
C TYR A 87 -7.17 17.20 -5.92
N VAL A 88 -6.31 17.37 -4.91
CA VAL A 88 -4.87 17.52 -5.11
C VAL A 88 -4.21 16.16 -4.97
N VAL A 89 -3.62 15.65 -6.05
CA VAL A 89 -3.07 14.30 -6.13
C VAL A 89 -1.56 14.36 -6.40
N GLY A 90 -0.76 13.85 -5.46
CA GLY A 90 0.67 13.65 -5.65
C GLY A 90 0.99 12.17 -5.74
N CYS A 91 1.81 11.78 -6.71
CA CYS A 91 2.30 10.40 -6.83
C CYS A 91 3.81 10.40 -6.85
N ASN A 92 4.43 9.37 -6.28
CA ASN A 92 5.86 9.15 -6.40
C ASN A 92 6.25 8.88 -7.85
N GLN A 93 7.44 9.32 -8.24
CA GLN A 93 8.12 9.05 -9.51
C GLN A 93 7.24 9.04 -10.80
N VAL A 94 6.19 9.86 -10.87
CA VAL A 94 5.29 10.02 -12.02
C VAL A 94 5.48 11.42 -12.61
N PHE A 95 5.67 11.48 -13.93
CA PHE A 95 6.03 12.70 -14.66
C PHE A 95 5.37 12.75 -16.04
N GLY A 96 5.25 13.95 -16.62
CA GLY A 96 4.81 14.14 -18.01
C GLY A 96 3.48 13.45 -18.32
N SER A 97 3.43 12.70 -19.42
CA SER A 97 2.22 12.01 -19.87
C SER A 97 1.61 11.04 -18.84
N ASP A 98 2.44 10.44 -17.98
CA ASP A 98 1.94 9.54 -16.92
C ASP A 98 1.20 10.32 -15.82
N LEU A 99 1.60 11.57 -15.59
CA LEU A 99 0.91 12.48 -14.67
C LEU A 99 -0.43 12.92 -15.24
N ASP A 100 -0.48 13.21 -16.55
CA ASP A 100 -1.73 13.53 -17.25
C ASP A 100 -2.67 12.32 -17.23
N ALA A 101 -2.16 11.11 -17.50
CA ALA A 101 -2.94 9.88 -17.42
C ALA A 101 -3.53 9.65 -16.02
N MET A 102 -2.75 9.93 -14.96
CA MET A 102 -3.23 9.88 -13.58
C MET A 102 -4.36 10.88 -13.33
N GLN A 103 -4.20 12.13 -13.78
CA GLN A 103 -5.23 13.17 -13.63
C GLN A 103 -6.55 12.74 -14.30
N HIS A 104 -6.46 12.27 -15.55
CA HIS A 104 -7.61 11.79 -16.31
C HIS A 104 -8.27 10.59 -15.64
N TYR A 105 -7.47 9.63 -15.15
CA TYR A 105 -7.97 8.46 -14.43
C TYR A 105 -8.76 8.83 -13.18
N VAL A 106 -8.22 9.71 -12.31
CA VAL A 106 -8.91 10.14 -11.09
C VAL A 106 -10.19 10.89 -11.44
N ALA A 107 -10.15 11.79 -12.43
CA ALA A 107 -11.32 12.55 -12.83
C ALA A 107 -12.42 11.66 -13.42
N GLU A 108 -12.06 10.67 -14.24
CA GLU A 108 -13.00 9.70 -14.80
C GLU A 108 -13.59 8.80 -13.70
N LEU A 109 -12.78 8.38 -12.72
CA LEU A 109 -13.25 7.56 -11.59
C LEU A 109 -14.32 8.30 -10.79
N LEU A 110 -14.05 9.56 -10.42
CA LEU A 110 -14.98 10.42 -9.70
C LEU A 110 -16.27 10.67 -10.53
N ARG A 111 -16.14 10.92 -11.85
CA ARG A 111 -17.30 11.08 -12.75
C ARG A 111 -18.15 9.81 -12.85
N LYS A 112 -17.55 8.61 -12.87
CA LYS A 112 -18.31 7.35 -12.87
C LYS A 112 -19.02 7.08 -11.55
N LEU A 113 -18.45 7.51 -10.43
CA LEU A 113 -19.07 7.42 -9.10
C LEU A 113 -20.23 8.41 -8.94
N SER A 114 -20.15 9.58 -9.58
CA SER A 114 -21.15 10.64 -9.48
C SER A 114 -22.59 10.16 -9.74
N GLY A 115 -23.48 10.48 -8.79
CA GLY A 115 -24.91 10.17 -8.84
C GLY A 115 -25.23 8.69 -8.65
N PHE A 116 -24.28 7.86 -8.19
CA PHE A 116 -24.50 6.42 -8.01
C PHE A 116 -25.67 6.13 -7.07
N SER A 117 -25.75 6.85 -5.95
CA SER A 117 -26.85 6.83 -4.98
C SER A 117 -28.23 6.92 -5.64
N SER A 118 -28.36 7.83 -6.60
CA SER A 118 -29.61 8.22 -7.28
C SER A 118 -29.98 7.31 -8.47
N ARG A 119 -29.12 6.34 -8.84
CA ARG A 119 -29.40 5.41 -9.95
C ARG A 119 -30.47 4.38 -9.60
N LYS A 120 -31.17 3.90 -10.62
CA LYS A 120 -32.10 2.77 -10.49
C LYS A 120 -31.34 1.49 -10.13
N SER A 121 -31.99 0.60 -9.37
CA SER A 121 -31.38 -0.66 -8.89
C SER A 121 -30.78 -1.49 -10.03
N ASN A 122 -31.45 -1.55 -11.19
CA ASN A 122 -31.03 -2.34 -12.34
C ASN A 122 -29.71 -1.83 -12.96
N ASP A 123 -29.39 -0.54 -12.81
CA ASP A 123 -28.19 0.07 -13.40
C ASP A 123 -26.97 0.04 -12.45
N LYS A 124 -27.20 -0.10 -11.14
CA LYS A 124 -26.14 -0.09 -10.12
C LYS A 124 -25.12 -1.20 -10.32
N GLY A 125 -25.58 -2.39 -10.76
CA GLY A 125 -24.71 -3.53 -11.04
C GLY A 125 -23.73 -3.26 -12.19
N ALA A 126 -24.24 -2.74 -13.31
CA ALA A 126 -23.42 -2.42 -14.48
C ALA A 126 -22.38 -1.32 -14.19
N VAL A 127 -22.78 -0.25 -13.50
CA VAL A 127 -21.86 0.84 -13.12
C VAL A 127 -20.79 0.35 -12.15
N ARG A 128 -21.16 -0.48 -11.15
CA ARG A 128 -20.20 -1.07 -10.22
C ARG A 128 -19.15 -1.92 -10.95
N SER A 129 -19.59 -2.75 -11.90
CA SER A 129 -18.69 -3.56 -12.73
C SER A 129 -17.77 -2.69 -13.60
N ALA A 130 -18.28 -1.60 -14.17
CA ALA A 130 -17.50 -0.67 -14.96
C ALA A 130 -16.42 0.05 -14.12
N ILE A 131 -16.76 0.48 -12.90
CA ILE A 131 -15.80 1.09 -11.97
C ILE A 131 -14.73 0.07 -11.55
N LEU A 132 -15.13 -1.15 -11.21
CA LEU A 132 -14.20 -2.22 -10.86
C LEU A 132 -13.23 -2.51 -12.01
N LYS A 133 -13.74 -2.65 -13.24
CA LYS A 133 -12.95 -2.86 -14.45
C LYS A 133 -11.91 -1.74 -14.63
N MET A 134 -12.35 -0.49 -14.55
CA MET A 134 -11.48 0.68 -14.70
C MET A 134 -10.33 0.67 -13.67
N ILE A 135 -10.63 0.39 -12.40
CA ILE A 135 -9.62 0.31 -11.34
C ILE A 135 -8.66 -0.85 -11.59
N LEU A 136 -9.17 -2.02 -11.95
CA LEU A 136 -8.36 -3.20 -12.20
C LEU A 136 -7.39 -2.99 -13.36
N VAL A 137 -7.88 -2.47 -14.50
CA VAL A 137 -7.06 -2.19 -15.69
C VAL A 137 -5.92 -1.23 -15.35
N PHE A 138 -6.22 -0.14 -14.63
CA PHE A 138 -5.18 0.80 -14.17
C PHE A 138 -4.14 0.16 -13.24
N ASN A 139 -4.55 -0.85 -12.46
CA ASN A 139 -3.70 -1.55 -11.49
C ASN A 139 -3.17 -2.90 -11.99
N LEU A 140 -3.27 -3.20 -13.30
CA LEU A 140 -2.87 -4.48 -13.87
C LEU A 140 -1.42 -4.89 -13.53
N PRO A 141 -0.41 -4.00 -13.62
CA PRO A 141 0.96 -4.36 -13.24
C PRO A 141 1.09 -4.84 -11.79
N ARG A 142 0.29 -4.25 -10.89
CA ARG A 142 0.27 -4.59 -9.47
C ARG A 142 -0.49 -5.89 -9.22
N THR A 143 -1.66 -6.07 -9.82
CA THR A 143 -2.46 -7.29 -9.63
C THR A 143 -1.75 -8.51 -10.21
N ASP A 144 -1.09 -8.39 -11.37
CA ASP A 144 -0.26 -9.45 -11.95
C ASP A 144 0.86 -9.88 -11.01
N PHE A 145 1.59 -8.90 -10.44
CA PHE A 145 2.64 -9.18 -9.46
C PHE A 145 2.10 -9.99 -8.28
N TYR A 146 0.97 -9.57 -7.70
CA TYR A 146 0.40 -10.25 -6.55
C TYR A 146 -0.18 -11.63 -6.90
N LEU A 147 -0.69 -11.84 -8.11
CA LEU A 147 -1.13 -13.16 -8.57
C LEU A 147 0.06 -14.14 -8.67
N ARG A 148 1.19 -13.69 -9.24
CA ARG A 148 2.41 -14.52 -9.34
C ARG A 148 2.97 -14.86 -7.96
N GLU A 149 3.05 -13.88 -7.08
CA GLU A 149 3.50 -14.11 -5.69
C GLU A 149 2.54 -15.05 -4.97
N PHE A 150 1.22 -14.85 -5.13
CA PHE A 150 0.20 -15.72 -4.57
C PHE A 150 0.39 -17.19 -5.01
N LYS A 151 0.55 -17.44 -6.32
CA LYS A 151 0.77 -18.79 -6.87
C LYS A 151 2.03 -19.45 -6.31
N LYS A 152 3.12 -18.69 -6.17
CA LYS A 152 4.37 -19.17 -5.56
C LYS A 152 4.15 -19.60 -4.11
N GLN A 153 3.57 -18.72 -3.29
CA GLN A 153 3.34 -18.99 -1.87
C GLN A 153 2.31 -20.11 -1.65
N LEU A 154 1.33 -20.24 -2.55
CA LEU A 154 0.38 -21.34 -2.54
C LEU A 154 1.08 -22.69 -2.70
N ALA A 155 2.03 -22.81 -3.62
CA ALA A 155 2.80 -24.03 -3.81
C ALA A 155 3.63 -24.39 -2.57
N GLU A 156 4.25 -23.40 -1.91
CA GLU A 156 4.99 -23.61 -0.66
C GLU A 156 4.07 -24.05 0.49
N CYS A 157 2.88 -23.45 0.63
CA CYS A 157 1.89 -23.86 1.63
C CYS A 157 1.36 -25.29 1.39
N VAL A 158 1.17 -25.68 0.13
CA VAL A 158 0.78 -27.06 -0.23
C VAL A 158 1.85 -28.05 0.22
N GLN A 159 3.12 -27.81 -0.14
CA GLN A 159 4.24 -28.66 0.27
C GLN A 159 4.38 -28.73 1.79
N TYR A 160 4.09 -27.63 2.48
CA TYR A 160 4.10 -27.60 3.93
C TYR A 160 3.04 -28.53 4.53
N CYS A 161 1.80 -28.45 4.04
CA CYS A 161 0.70 -29.32 4.47
C CYS A 161 0.98 -30.80 4.20
N GLU A 162 1.64 -31.14 3.08
CA GLU A 162 2.03 -32.53 2.76
C GLU A 162 3.01 -33.14 3.75
N ARG A 163 3.81 -32.31 4.44
CA ARG A 163 4.79 -32.74 5.43
C ARG A 163 4.23 -32.84 6.84
N GLN A 164 3.02 -32.34 7.07
CA GLN A 164 2.38 -32.42 8.39
C GLN A 164 1.73 -33.79 8.58
N SER A 165 1.57 -34.19 9.84
CA SER A 165 0.88 -35.43 10.22
C SER A 165 -0.51 -35.20 10.80
N ASP A 166 -0.94 -33.93 10.92
CA ASP A 166 -2.25 -33.59 11.49
C ASP A 166 -3.35 -33.57 10.41
N THR A 167 -4.52 -34.12 10.75
CA THR A 167 -5.66 -34.28 9.83
C THR A 167 -6.12 -32.95 9.24
N ILE A 168 -6.09 -31.87 10.03
CA ILE A 168 -6.53 -30.54 9.60
C ILE A 168 -5.60 -29.99 8.51
N ALA A 169 -4.29 -30.11 8.69
CA ALA A 169 -3.31 -29.71 7.66
C ALA A 169 -3.48 -30.50 6.36
N HIS A 170 -3.80 -31.80 6.43
CA HIS A 170 -4.09 -32.60 5.25
C HIS A 170 -5.37 -32.15 4.53
N THR A 171 -6.45 -31.88 5.26
CA THR A 171 -7.71 -31.36 4.71
C THR A 171 -7.49 -30.02 4.02
N VAL A 172 -6.85 -29.07 4.70
CA VAL A 172 -6.51 -27.76 4.13
C VAL A 172 -5.57 -27.92 2.93
N GLY A 173 -4.60 -28.82 3.00
CA GLY A 173 -3.70 -29.13 1.89
C GLY A 173 -4.42 -29.64 0.64
N ARG A 174 -5.45 -30.48 0.81
CA ARG A 174 -6.31 -30.93 -0.31
C ARG A 174 -7.06 -29.76 -0.92
N GLY A 175 -7.68 -28.90 -0.11
CA GLY A 175 -8.36 -27.69 -0.57
C GLY A 175 -7.44 -26.74 -1.33
N LEU A 176 -6.22 -26.51 -0.82
CA LEU A 176 -5.20 -25.69 -1.48
C LEU A 176 -4.78 -26.28 -2.83
N LYS A 177 -4.65 -27.61 -2.95
CA LYS A 177 -4.36 -28.27 -4.23
C LYS A 177 -5.49 -28.11 -5.24
N THR A 178 -6.74 -28.26 -4.80
CA THR A 178 -7.90 -28.05 -5.68
C THR A 178 -7.94 -26.59 -6.16
N PHE A 179 -7.72 -25.63 -5.24
CA PHE A 179 -7.64 -24.22 -5.61
C PHE A 179 -6.47 -23.95 -6.57
N GLN A 180 -5.30 -24.53 -6.32
CA GLN A 180 -4.13 -24.41 -7.18
C GLN A 180 -4.39 -24.90 -8.60
N ARG A 181 -5.12 -26.01 -8.78
CA ARG A 181 -5.56 -26.50 -10.10
C ARG A 181 -6.54 -25.55 -10.75
N ALA A 182 -7.55 -25.07 -10.01
CA ALA A 182 -8.57 -24.16 -10.54
C ALA A 182 -7.98 -22.85 -11.09
N ILE A 183 -6.85 -22.39 -10.55
CA ILE A 183 -6.19 -21.15 -10.98
C ILE A 183 -4.92 -21.38 -11.82
N SER A 184 -4.61 -22.62 -12.24
CA SER A 184 -3.33 -22.93 -12.89
C SER A 184 -3.09 -22.03 -14.11
N ASP A 185 -4.15 -21.87 -14.91
CA ASP A 185 -4.12 -21.20 -16.21
C ASP A 185 -4.49 -19.71 -16.10
N THR A 186 -4.87 -19.23 -14.90
CA THR A 186 -5.15 -17.81 -14.67
C THR A 186 -3.89 -16.97 -14.91
N ALA A 187 -3.95 -16.08 -15.88
CA ALA A 187 -2.98 -15.03 -16.12
C ALA A 187 -3.71 -13.69 -16.22
N PHE A 188 -3.08 -12.59 -15.80
CA PHE A 188 -3.61 -11.25 -16.01
C PHE A 188 -2.87 -10.50 -17.11
N LYS A 189 -1.61 -10.87 -17.33
CA LYS A 189 -0.76 -10.28 -18.35
C LYS A 189 -1.25 -10.66 -19.75
N ASP A 190 -1.07 -9.74 -20.70
CA ASP A 190 -1.29 -9.93 -22.13
C ASP A 190 -2.76 -10.23 -22.52
N LEU A 191 -3.72 -9.94 -21.62
CA LEU A 191 -5.16 -10.03 -21.86
C LEU A 191 -5.75 -8.67 -22.28
N GLY A 192 -6.80 -8.69 -23.11
CA GLY A 192 -7.65 -7.53 -23.31
C GLY A 192 -8.50 -7.23 -22.06
N ASP A 193 -9.04 -6.01 -21.94
CA ASP A 193 -9.71 -5.56 -20.71
C ASP A 193 -10.88 -6.46 -20.26
N GLU A 194 -11.67 -7.01 -21.19
CA GLU A 194 -12.79 -7.90 -20.87
C GLU A 194 -12.30 -9.27 -20.37
N GLN A 195 -11.35 -9.86 -21.09
CA GLN A 195 -10.73 -11.14 -20.70
C GLN A 195 -10.05 -11.04 -19.34
N TYR A 196 -9.42 -9.90 -19.06
CA TYR A 196 -8.80 -9.65 -17.77
C TYR A 196 -9.84 -9.59 -16.64
N LEU A 197 -10.96 -8.90 -16.85
CA LEU A 197 -12.04 -8.83 -15.86
C LEU A 197 -12.64 -10.22 -15.59
N GLU A 198 -12.85 -11.01 -16.64
CA GLU A 198 -13.31 -12.40 -16.55
C GLU A 198 -12.34 -13.27 -15.75
N ALA A 199 -11.05 -13.25 -16.10
CA ALA A 199 -10.00 -14.00 -15.40
C ALA A 199 -9.90 -13.58 -13.91
N TYR A 200 -10.00 -12.29 -13.62
CA TYR A 200 -10.01 -11.79 -12.24
C TYR A 200 -11.26 -12.27 -11.47
N ASN A 201 -12.44 -12.23 -12.09
CA ASN A 201 -13.67 -12.71 -11.45
C ASN A 201 -13.63 -14.22 -11.22
N GLY A 202 -13.13 -15.01 -12.17
CA GLY A 202 -12.91 -16.46 -12.01
C GLY A 202 -11.96 -16.76 -10.85
N PHE A 203 -10.85 -16.02 -10.73
CA PHE A 203 -9.94 -16.12 -9.58
C PHE A 203 -10.67 -15.84 -8.25
N ILE A 204 -11.46 -14.76 -8.18
CA ILE A 204 -12.19 -14.40 -6.96
C ILE A 204 -13.28 -15.43 -6.61
N GLN A 205 -13.92 -16.03 -7.60
CA GLN A 205 -14.92 -17.08 -7.40
C GLN A 205 -14.27 -18.34 -6.82
N ALA A 206 -13.21 -18.85 -7.47
CA ALA A 206 -12.45 -20.01 -6.99
C ALA A 206 -11.91 -19.77 -5.57
N LEU A 207 -11.45 -18.55 -5.29
CA LEU A 207 -11.02 -18.16 -3.96
C LEU A 207 -12.15 -18.18 -2.93
N THR A 208 -13.34 -17.69 -3.29
CA THR A 208 -14.49 -17.64 -2.39
C THR A 208 -14.92 -19.05 -1.99
N ILE A 209 -14.87 -20.00 -2.93
CA ILE A 209 -15.15 -21.41 -2.67
C ILE A 209 -14.10 -22.02 -1.73
N PHE A 210 -12.81 -21.68 -1.93
CA PHE A 210 -11.74 -22.17 -1.05
C PHE A 210 -11.81 -21.61 0.38
N LEU A 211 -12.21 -20.35 0.57
CA LEU A 211 -12.22 -19.66 1.87
C LEU A 211 -13.45 -20.00 2.74
N THR A 212 -13.56 -21.26 3.16
CA THR A 212 -14.50 -21.69 4.20
C THR A 212 -14.11 -21.14 5.58
N ALA A 213 -15.00 -21.29 6.58
CA ALA A 213 -14.70 -20.88 7.95
C ALA A 213 -13.45 -21.60 8.52
N GLU A 214 -13.33 -22.91 8.24
CA GLU A 214 -12.21 -23.73 8.69
C GLU A 214 -10.90 -23.35 7.99
N THR A 215 -10.89 -23.27 6.66
CA THR A 215 -9.67 -22.92 5.91
C THR A 215 -9.22 -21.49 6.22
N THR A 216 -10.16 -20.57 6.42
CA THR A 216 -9.86 -19.19 6.81
C THR A 216 -9.24 -19.13 8.20
N ALA A 217 -9.81 -19.82 9.19
CA ALA A 217 -9.27 -19.85 10.55
C ALA A 217 -7.87 -20.45 10.57
N TYR A 218 -7.66 -21.55 9.86
CA TYR A 218 -6.34 -22.20 9.75
C TYR A 218 -5.31 -21.26 9.10
N LEU A 219 -5.65 -20.59 8.00
CA LEU A 219 -4.75 -19.67 7.30
C LEU A 219 -4.37 -18.48 8.19
N GLU A 220 -5.32 -17.88 8.89
CA GLU A 220 -5.06 -16.77 9.82
C GLU A 220 -4.20 -17.20 11.02
N GLU A 221 -4.48 -18.38 11.59
CA GLU A 221 -3.70 -18.94 12.69
C GLU A 221 -2.24 -19.16 12.26
N ARG A 222 -2.00 -19.84 11.12
CA ARG A 222 -0.65 -20.12 10.62
C ARG A 222 0.07 -18.85 10.17
N ALA A 223 -0.62 -17.92 9.52
CA ALA A 223 -0.04 -16.63 9.13
C ALA A 223 0.33 -15.73 10.33
N SER A 224 -0.29 -15.97 11.48
CA SER A 224 0.03 -15.30 12.75
C SER A 224 1.14 -16.03 13.50
N LYS A 225 1.10 -17.38 13.55
CA LYS A 225 2.13 -18.22 14.19
C LYS A 225 3.46 -18.27 13.43
N GLY A 226 3.47 -18.02 12.12
CA GLY A 226 4.70 -17.96 11.31
C GLY A 226 5.64 -16.77 11.62
N ARG A 227 5.34 -15.98 12.66
CA ARG A 227 6.05 -14.75 13.05
C ARG A 227 6.89 -14.87 14.34
N PHE A 228 7.19 -16.08 14.82
CA PHE A 228 7.93 -16.30 16.08
C PHE A 228 9.45 -16.54 15.92
N ASN A 229 10.14 -16.25 17.03
CA ASN A 229 11.57 -16.05 17.35
C ASN A 229 12.65 -17.06 16.92
N ASP A 230 12.35 -18.08 16.12
CA ASP A 230 13.32 -19.18 15.87
C ASP A 230 14.09 -19.05 14.55
N GLY A 231 14.09 -17.86 13.94
CA GLY A 231 14.90 -17.53 12.76
C GLY A 231 14.48 -18.25 11.46
N LYS A 232 13.42 -19.06 11.47
CA LYS A 232 12.79 -19.64 10.27
C LYS A 232 11.30 -19.35 10.30
N SER A 233 10.91 -18.24 9.68
CA SER A 233 9.49 -17.93 9.48
C SER A 233 8.86 -19.01 8.60
N PHE A 234 7.65 -19.46 8.94
CA PHE A 234 6.75 -20.08 7.96
C PHE A 234 6.22 -18.97 7.03
N GLU A 235 7.13 -18.39 6.23
CA GLU A 235 6.91 -17.18 5.45
C GLU A 235 5.71 -17.35 4.52
N CYS A 236 5.54 -18.56 3.98
CA CYS A 236 4.54 -18.87 2.98
C CYS A 236 3.12 -18.51 3.40
N TRP A 237 2.69 -18.86 4.61
CA TRP A 237 1.34 -18.52 5.08
C TRP A 237 1.12 -17.01 5.22
N SER A 238 2.13 -16.30 5.73
CA SER A 238 2.05 -14.85 5.94
C SER A 238 2.03 -14.09 4.61
N GLU A 239 2.81 -14.53 3.63
CA GLU A 239 2.92 -13.94 2.29
C GLU A 239 1.74 -14.35 1.39
N LEU A 240 1.23 -15.58 1.53
CA LEU A 240 -0.01 -16.04 0.91
C LEU A 240 -1.17 -15.13 1.34
N ARG A 241 -1.34 -14.95 2.65
CA ARG A 241 -2.37 -14.06 3.21
C ARG A 241 -2.20 -12.61 2.75
N HIS A 242 -0.95 -12.12 2.68
CA HIS A 242 -0.67 -10.77 2.19
C HIS A 242 -1.13 -10.61 0.74
N SER A 243 -0.63 -11.46 -0.17
CA SER A 243 -0.95 -11.39 -1.60
C SER A 243 -2.45 -11.55 -1.85
N LEU A 244 -3.07 -12.49 -1.14
CA LEU A 244 -4.50 -12.72 -1.17
C LEU A 244 -5.32 -11.49 -0.77
N SER A 245 -4.96 -10.87 0.35
CA SER A 245 -5.63 -9.64 0.83
C SER A 245 -5.55 -8.52 -0.22
N ARG A 246 -4.41 -8.38 -0.92
CA ARG A 246 -4.22 -7.34 -1.94
C ARG A 246 -5.04 -7.60 -3.20
N LEU A 247 -5.17 -8.85 -3.62
CA LEU A 247 -5.99 -9.23 -4.78
C LEU A 247 -7.49 -9.03 -4.48
N ARG A 248 -7.97 -9.44 -3.31
CA ARG A 248 -9.40 -9.36 -2.97
C ARG A 248 -9.90 -7.94 -2.67
N ASN A 249 -9.02 -7.03 -2.25
CA ASN A 249 -9.44 -5.73 -1.72
C ASN A 249 -10.10 -4.79 -2.74
N TYR A 250 -9.94 -4.97 -4.05
CA TYR A 250 -10.51 -4.04 -5.04
C TYR A 250 -12.04 -3.99 -5.04
N LYS A 251 -12.73 -5.14 -4.88
CA LYS A 251 -14.21 -5.16 -4.75
C LYS A 251 -14.66 -4.36 -3.52
N ARG A 252 -13.90 -4.44 -2.41
CA ARG A 252 -14.17 -3.67 -1.20
C ARG A 252 -13.90 -2.19 -1.40
N ILE A 253 -12.82 -1.82 -2.09
CA ILE A 253 -12.53 -0.40 -2.40
C ILE A 253 -13.68 0.22 -3.22
N VAL A 254 -14.19 -0.48 -4.23
CA VAL A 254 -15.34 0.01 -5.02
C VAL A 254 -16.55 0.27 -4.13
N GLN A 255 -16.86 -0.64 -3.19
CA GLN A 255 -17.93 -0.41 -2.23
C GLN A 255 -17.66 0.81 -1.35
N ASP A 256 -16.45 0.92 -0.79
CA ASP A 256 -16.09 2.03 0.10
C ASP A 256 -16.16 3.40 -0.63
N LEU A 257 -15.86 3.44 -1.93
CA LEU A 257 -16.00 4.66 -2.76
C LEU A 257 -17.48 4.99 -3.05
N ILE A 258 -18.31 3.98 -3.30
CA ILE A 258 -19.77 4.14 -3.44
C ILE A 258 -20.38 4.63 -2.12
N ASP A 259 -19.97 4.06 -0.99
CA ASP A 259 -20.43 4.49 0.34
C ASP A 259 -20.07 5.96 0.59
N ALA A 260 -18.88 6.39 0.18
CA ALA A 260 -18.47 7.80 0.25
C ALA A 260 -19.31 8.71 -0.66
N GLU A 261 -19.71 8.27 -1.85
CA GLU A 261 -20.62 9.06 -2.71
C GLU A 261 -22.03 9.16 -2.12
N ASN A 262 -22.50 8.11 -1.43
CA ASN A 262 -23.76 8.19 -0.70
C ASN A 262 -23.68 9.17 0.50
N GLU A 263 -22.52 9.24 1.18
CA GLU A 263 -22.33 10.08 2.37
C GLU A 263 -22.05 11.56 2.02
N TRP A 264 -21.25 11.82 0.98
CA TRP A 264 -20.86 13.16 0.51
C TRP A 264 -21.00 13.29 -1.01
N PRO A 265 -22.22 13.27 -1.57
CA PRO A 265 -22.44 13.34 -3.01
C PRO A 265 -21.85 14.61 -3.64
N GLU A 266 -21.77 15.72 -2.89
CA GLU A 266 -21.20 16.99 -3.33
C GLU A 266 -19.74 16.86 -3.79
N LEU A 267 -18.97 15.94 -3.19
CA LEU A 267 -17.56 15.71 -3.52
C LEU A 267 -17.36 15.11 -4.93
N PHE A 268 -18.42 14.65 -5.60
CA PHE A 268 -18.39 13.97 -6.89
C PHE A 268 -19.09 14.74 -8.01
N GLN A 269 -19.62 15.94 -7.73
CA GLN A 269 -20.37 16.75 -8.69
C GLN A 269 -19.45 17.78 -9.35
N GLU A 270 -19.27 18.93 -8.72
CA GLU A 270 -18.42 20.01 -9.22
C GLU A 270 -17.02 19.88 -8.62
N PHE A 271 -16.09 19.37 -9.43
CA PHE A 271 -14.72 19.18 -8.99
C PHE A 271 -13.68 19.40 -10.09
N VAL A 272 -12.44 19.64 -9.65
CA VAL A 272 -11.24 19.61 -10.49
C VAL A 272 -10.21 18.69 -9.85
N VAL A 273 -9.40 18.02 -10.68
CA VAL A 273 -8.25 17.25 -10.22
C VAL A 273 -6.99 18.00 -10.58
N THR A 274 -6.18 18.32 -9.58
CA THR A 274 -4.88 18.96 -9.71
C THR A 274 -3.79 17.96 -9.36
N THR A 275 -2.88 17.71 -10.28
CA THR A 275 -1.76 16.79 -10.05
C THR A 275 -0.50 17.55 -9.62
N VAL A 276 0.22 17.00 -8.66
CA VAL A 276 1.51 17.51 -8.19
C VAL A 276 2.62 16.68 -8.82
N GLU A 277 3.47 17.33 -9.62
CA GLU A 277 4.59 16.66 -10.27
C GLU A 277 5.56 16.07 -9.23
N SER A 278 6.06 14.88 -9.52
CA SER A 278 7.10 14.26 -8.72
C SER A 278 8.38 15.06 -8.68
N SER A 279 9.14 14.91 -7.58
CA SER A 279 10.51 15.40 -7.55
C SER A 279 11.45 14.48 -8.33
N ARG A 280 12.46 15.05 -9.00
CA ARG A 280 13.52 14.25 -9.63
C ARG A 280 14.36 13.53 -8.58
N ALA A 281 14.73 12.29 -8.87
CA ALA A 281 15.59 11.51 -8.00
C ALA A 281 17.03 12.06 -8.05
N GLU A 282 17.63 12.27 -6.88
CA GLU A 282 19.00 12.75 -6.75
C GLU A 282 20.01 11.60 -6.80
N ALA A 283 21.26 11.96 -7.10
CA ALA A 283 22.38 11.05 -6.95
C ALA A 283 22.59 10.68 -5.49
N ASN A 284 23.18 9.50 -5.27
CA ASN A 284 23.53 9.01 -3.94
C ASN A 284 24.33 10.06 -3.15
N PRO A 285 23.85 10.52 -1.98
CA PRO A 285 24.47 11.57 -1.19
C PRO A 285 25.68 11.10 -0.38
N MET A 286 25.96 9.79 -0.37
CA MET A 286 27.02 9.17 0.42
C MET A 286 28.38 9.26 -0.27
N GLY A 287 29.43 9.24 0.55
CA GLY A 287 30.82 9.10 0.09
C GLY A 287 31.57 8.10 0.96
N LYS A 288 32.81 7.76 0.56
CA LYS A 288 33.63 6.69 1.19
C LYS A 288 33.89 6.84 2.70
N LYS A 289 33.63 8.00 3.30
CA LYS A 289 33.90 8.27 4.73
C LYS A 289 32.81 7.77 5.68
N SER A 290 31.76 7.14 5.16
CA SER A 290 30.53 6.80 5.89
C SER A 290 30.23 5.29 5.90
N GLU A 291 31.27 4.46 5.77
CA GLU A 291 31.13 3.01 5.53
C GLU A 291 31.08 2.16 6.80
N THR A 292 31.41 2.73 7.98
CA THR A 292 31.48 1.99 9.26
C THR A 292 30.57 2.61 10.32
N ALA A 293 30.00 1.79 11.21
CA ALA A 293 29.19 2.26 12.34
C ALA A 293 29.98 3.20 13.26
N GLN A 294 31.23 2.87 13.58
CA GLN A 294 32.08 3.69 14.46
C GLN A 294 32.25 5.12 13.92
N ALA A 295 32.52 5.27 12.62
CA ALA A 295 32.67 6.58 11.99
C ALA A 295 31.38 7.40 12.01
N ILE A 296 30.22 6.75 11.78
CA ILE A 296 28.90 7.39 11.83
C ILE A 296 28.59 7.85 13.25
N ILE A 297 28.74 6.97 14.25
CA ILE A 297 28.51 7.26 15.68
C ILE A 297 29.39 8.43 16.13
N GLY A 298 30.66 8.43 15.74
CA GLY A 298 31.60 9.51 16.06
C GLY A 298 31.18 10.90 15.56
N ARG A 299 30.29 10.97 14.55
CA ARG A 299 29.70 12.23 14.03
C ARG A 299 28.29 12.52 14.56
N MET A 300 27.65 11.53 15.17
CA MET A 300 26.36 11.69 15.85
C MET A 300 26.53 12.20 17.28
N CYS A 301 27.57 11.72 17.97
CA CYS A 301 27.82 12.02 19.38
C CYS A 301 28.90 13.09 19.55
N SER A 302 28.64 14.07 20.42
CA SER A 302 29.58 15.16 20.73
C SER A 302 30.52 14.85 21.88
N ASP A 303 30.11 14.05 22.87
CA ASP A 303 30.92 13.71 24.03
C ASP A 303 31.56 12.32 23.92
N GLU A 304 32.70 12.15 24.59
CA GLU A 304 33.51 10.92 24.52
C GLU A 304 32.84 9.72 25.20
N ALA A 305 32.11 9.93 26.30
CA ALA A 305 31.45 8.86 27.04
C ALA A 305 30.34 8.19 26.21
N SER A 306 29.46 8.99 25.61
CA SER A 306 28.42 8.51 24.69
C SER A 306 29.03 7.82 23.48
N ARG A 307 30.07 8.41 22.87
CA ARG A 307 30.79 7.79 21.76
C ARG A 307 31.31 6.40 22.13
N ASN A 308 32.02 6.28 23.25
CA ASN A 308 32.58 5.01 23.68
C ASN A 308 31.49 3.98 23.96
N LYS A 309 30.40 4.37 24.63
CA LYS A 309 29.24 3.51 24.88
C LYS A 309 28.65 2.96 23.57
N TYR A 310 28.29 3.83 22.64
CA TYR A 310 27.61 3.42 21.41
C TYR A 310 28.56 2.67 20.46
N CYS A 311 29.83 3.07 20.36
CA CYS A 311 30.81 2.32 19.58
C CYS A 311 30.99 0.89 20.11
N SER A 312 31.03 0.68 21.42
CA SER A 312 31.07 -0.67 22.02
C SER A 312 29.82 -1.48 21.68
N LEU A 313 28.62 -0.87 21.71
CA LEU A 313 27.39 -1.56 21.32
C LEU A 313 27.35 -1.94 19.84
N ALA A 314 27.90 -1.09 18.98
CA ALA A 314 28.04 -1.34 17.55
C ALA A 314 29.09 -2.43 17.27
N GLN A 315 30.18 -2.46 18.04
CA GLN A 315 31.19 -3.53 17.95
C GLN A 315 30.57 -4.90 18.24
N ASN A 316 29.68 -4.98 19.24
CA ASN A 316 28.96 -6.22 19.54
C ASN A 316 28.04 -6.67 18.39
N LEU A 317 27.56 -5.76 17.53
CA LEU A 317 26.75 -6.11 16.36
C LEU A 317 27.57 -6.49 15.13
N GLN A 318 28.90 -6.45 15.18
CA GLN A 318 29.71 -6.92 14.05
C GLN A 318 29.58 -8.42 13.83
N VAL A 319 29.12 -9.19 14.83
CA VAL A 319 28.70 -10.59 14.65
C VAL A 319 27.57 -10.75 13.62
N MET A 320 26.77 -9.69 13.41
CA MET A 320 25.69 -9.60 12.42
C MET A 320 26.09 -8.78 11.17
N ASP A 321 27.39 -8.53 11.00
CA ASP A 321 27.99 -7.76 9.90
C ASP A 321 27.35 -6.35 9.73
N LEU A 322 27.24 -5.61 10.84
CA LEU A 322 26.66 -4.26 10.81
C LEU A 322 27.39 -3.33 9.82
N ASP A 323 28.72 -3.34 9.78
CA ASP A 323 29.49 -2.49 8.88
C ASP A 323 29.29 -2.91 7.41
N GLY A 324 29.27 -4.21 7.10
CA GLY A 324 28.94 -4.69 5.75
C GLY A 324 27.53 -4.28 5.31
N ARG A 325 26.54 -4.32 6.22
CA ARG A 325 25.19 -3.79 5.95
C ARG A 325 25.18 -2.30 5.68
N ILE A 326 25.91 -1.50 6.46
CA ILE A 326 26.05 -0.06 6.23
C ILE A 326 26.68 0.19 4.85
N GLN A 327 27.76 -0.51 4.52
CA GLN A 327 28.44 -0.39 3.23
C GLN A 327 27.51 -0.77 2.06
N ASN A 328 26.72 -1.83 2.22
CA ASN A 328 25.74 -2.27 1.22
C ASN A 328 24.66 -1.20 0.98
N GLN A 329 24.15 -0.54 2.03
CA GLN A 329 23.20 0.58 1.85
C GLN A 329 23.88 1.79 1.21
N CYS A 330 25.10 2.14 1.64
CA CYS A 330 25.88 3.26 1.12
C CYS A 330 26.20 3.14 -0.37
N THR A 331 26.47 1.93 -0.86
CA THR A 331 26.90 1.69 -2.25
C THR A 331 25.77 1.24 -3.17
N LYS A 332 24.56 1.10 -2.65
CA LYS A 332 23.41 0.57 -3.40
C LYS A 332 23.12 1.42 -4.64
N PRO A 333 23.11 0.83 -5.86
CA PRO A 333 22.81 1.58 -7.09
C PRO A 333 21.40 2.19 -7.12
N SER A 334 20.47 1.58 -6.38
CA SER A 334 19.09 2.06 -6.22
C SER A 334 18.95 3.17 -5.18
N PHE A 335 20.03 3.60 -4.51
CA PHE A 335 20.00 4.71 -3.57
C PHE A 335 19.96 6.03 -4.35
N ARG A 336 18.75 6.42 -4.71
CA ARG A 336 18.44 7.63 -5.47
C ARG A 336 17.30 8.36 -4.78
N PRO A 337 17.60 9.26 -3.83
CA PRO A 337 16.59 9.90 -3.01
C PRO A 337 15.62 10.78 -3.79
N TYR A 338 14.35 10.76 -3.42
CA TYR A 338 13.29 11.60 -3.97
C TYR A 338 12.30 11.98 -2.87
N VAL A 339 11.54 13.04 -3.10
CA VAL A 339 10.51 13.53 -2.19
C VAL A 339 9.30 12.61 -2.33
N HIS A 340 8.82 12.09 -1.20
CA HIS A 340 7.65 11.22 -1.19
C HIS A 340 6.35 12.01 -1.37
N ALA A 341 5.32 11.34 -1.89
CA ALA A 341 4.03 11.89 -2.27
C ALA A 341 3.32 12.64 -1.14
N GLU A 342 3.42 12.14 0.11
CA GLU A 342 2.81 12.82 1.26
C GLU A 342 3.39 14.22 1.44
N ILE A 343 4.71 14.36 1.23
CA ILE A 343 5.45 15.61 1.35
C ILE A 343 5.21 16.51 0.13
N LEU A 344 5.09 15.93 -1.07
CA LEU A 344 4.75 16.68 -2.28
C LEU A 344 3.41 17.41 -2.13
N VAL A 345 2.37 16.70 -1.69
CA VAL A 345 1.04 17.27 -1.47
C VAL A 345 1.08 18.30 -0.34
N LEU A 346 1.75 18.00 0.78
CA LEU A 346 1.89 18.94 1.89
C LEU A 346 2.54 20.26 1.47
N GLU A 347 3.67 20.21 0.78
CA GLU A 347 4.38 21.43 0.37
C GLU A 347 3.62 22.21 -0.70
N TRP A 348 2.86 21.53 -1.57
CA TRP A 348 1.93 22.18 -2.47
C TRP A 348 0.86 22.97 -1.70
N ILE A 349 0.23 22.36 -0.69
CA ILE A 349 -0.79 23.02 0.13
C ILE A 349 -0.19 24.19 0.91
N VAL A 350 0.98 24.02 1.53
CA VAL A 350 1.66 25.10 2.26
C VAL A 350 1.97 26.28 1.34
N ALA A 351 2.37 26.02 0.11
CA ALA A 351 2.60 27.05 -0.89
C ALA A 351 1.30 27.74 -1.34
N GLU A 352 0.18 27.02 -1.34
CA GLU A 352 -1.14 27.54 -1.68
C GLU A 352 -1.73 28.39 -0.55
N ILE A 353 -1.64 27.95 0.71
CA ILE A 353 -2.02 28.72 1.92
C ILE A 353 -1.30 30.08 1.97
N ALA A 354 -0.06 30.14 1.48
CA ALA A 354 0.69 31.39 1.43
C ALA A 354 0.19 32.38 0.37
N ARG A 355 -0.61 31.91 -0.61
CA ARG A 355 -1.09 32.69 -1.76
C ARG A 355 -2.58 32.98 -1.70
N SER A 356 -3.37 32.07 -1.15
CA SER A 356 -4.83 32.10 -1.15
C SER A 356 -5.38 31.58 0.17
N ASP A 357 -6.65 31.87 0.45
CA ASP A 357 -7.34 31.19 1.56
C ASP A 357 -7.65 29.75 1.14
N VAL A 358 -7.11 28.79 1.89
CA VAL A 358 -7.28 27.36 1.62
C VAL A 358 -8.18 26.76 2.68
N GLN A 359 -9.36 26.34 2.24
CA GLN A 359 -10.30 25.60 3.07
C GLN A 359 -10.21 24.11 2.73
N PHE A 360 -10.15 23.28 3.76
CA PHE A 360 -10.29 21.83 3.62
C PHE A 360 -11.76 21.48 3.74
N PHE A 361 -12.20 20.41 3.07
CA PHE A 361 -13.56 19.90 3.23
C PHE A 361 -13.90 19.72 4.71
N ARG A 362 -14.93 20.44 5.19
CA ARG A 362 -15.38 20.44 6.59
C ARG A 362 -14.26 20.71 7.62
N HIS A 363 -13.23 21.44 7.23
CA HIS A 363 -12.02 21.71 8.01
C HIS A 363 -11.20 20.46 8.40
N PHE A 364 -11.43 19.32 7.77
CA PHE A 364 -10.65 18.10 7.98
C PHE A 364 -9.28 18.22 7.30
N ARG A 365 -8.31 18.81 8.02
CA ARG A 365 -6.94 19.09 7.55
C ARG A 365 -6.12 17.81 7.42
N TYR A 366 -6.37 17.07 6.34
CA TYR A 366 -5.84 15.73 6.18
C TYR A 366 -5.34 15.42 4.78
N ILE A 367 -4.22 14.70 4.72
CA ILE A 367 -3.66 14.10 3.51
C ILE A 367 -3.79 12.58 3.63
N GLY A 368 -4.66 11.99 2.80
CA GLY A 368 -4.76 10.54 2.66
C GLY A 368 -3.68 9.99 1.74
N SER A 369 -3.26 8.74 1.98
CA SER A 369 -2.19 8.11 1.20
C SER A 369 -2.45 6.61 1.00
N SER A 370 -1.90 6.05 -0.08
CA SER A 370 -2.14 4.64 -0.48
C SER A 370 -1.60 3.65 0.56
N LYS A 371 -0.62 4.07 1.34
CA LYS A 371 0.03 3.36 2.45
C LYS A 371 0.26 4.30 3.63
N GLY A 372 0.47 3.76 4.83
CA GLY A 372 0.86 4.60 5.96
C GLY A 372 2.10 5.44 5.65
N ALA A 373 2.26 6.59 6.29
CA ALA A 373 3.46 7.39 6.09
C ALA A 373 4.72 6.56 6.42
N CYS A 374 5.82 6.79 5.70
CA CYS A 374 7.08 6.21 6.14
C CYS A 374 7.63 6.96 7.37
N GLN A 375 8.61 6.38 8.06
CA GLN A 375 9.15 6.97 9.29
C GLN A 375 9.74 8.37 9.06
N LEU A 376 10.38 8.61 7.91
CA LEU A 376 10.93 9.92 7.59
C LEU A 376 9.85 10.93 7.19
N CYS A 377 8.77 10.50 6.53
CA CYS A 377 7.60 11.35 6.33
C CYS A 377 6.96 11.71 7.68
N ARG A 378 6.81 10.74 8.59
CA ARG A 378 6.29 10.97 9.94
C ARG A 378 7.11 12.03 10.67
N TYR A 379 8.44 11.88 10.75
CA TYR A 379 9.28 12.90 11.40
C TYR A 379 9.14 14.28 10.76
N TYR A 380 8.93 14.35 9.45
CA TYR A 380 8.66 15.61 8.77
C TYR A 380 7.34 16.22 9.26
N PHE A 381 6.23 15.48 9.20
CA PHE A 381 4.90 15.93 9.63
C PHE A 381 4.83 16.25 11.13
N ASP A 382 5.58 15.55 11.97
CA ASP A 382 5.54 15.73 13.43
C ASP A 382 6.30 16.98 13.90
N VAL A 383 7.00 17.72 13.03
CA VAL A 383 7.74 18.93 13.45
C VAL A 383 6.74 20.01 13.90
N PRO A 384 6.76 20.42 15.19
CA PRO A 384 5.75 21.30 15.75
C PRO A 384 5.66 22.66 15.03
N GLY A 385 4.43 23.05 14.71
CA GLY A 385 4.10 24.37 14.16
C GLY A 385 4.61 24.64 12.75
N GLN A 386 5.05 23.62 12.00
CA GLN A 386 5.58 23.81 10.65
C GLN A 386 4.56 23.55 9.52
N HIS A 387 3.44 22.88 9.82
CA HIS A 387 2.53 22.31 8.81
C HIS A 387 1.06 22.65 9.02
N ASP A 388 0.77 23.73 9.73
CA ASP A 388 -0.60 24.23 9.94
C ASP A 388 -1.61 23.16 10.43
N ARG A 389 -1.12 22.23 11.27
CA ARG A 389 -1.87 21.09 11.83
C ARG A 389 -2.44 20.12 10.78
N ILE A 390 -1.90 20.13 9.56
CA ILE A 390 -2.25 19.14 8.53
C ILE A 390 -1.72 17.77 8.98
N ALA A 391 -2.64 16.82 9.12
CA ALA A 391 -2.33 15.44 9.48
C ALA A 391 -2.17 14.56 8.23
N THR A 392 -1.50 13.42 8.42
CA THR A 392 -1.34 12.40 7.38
C THR A 392 -1.74 11.02 7.92
N ARG A 393 -1.77 10.02 7.03
CA ARG A 393 -2.02 8.64 7.41
C ARG A 393 -1.00 8.15 8.44
N PRO A 394 -1.45 7.48 9.53
CA PRO A 394 -0.53 6.93 10.53
C PRO A 394 0.60 6.11 9.91
N SER A 395 1.79 6.27 10.48
CA SER A 395 3.02 5.67 9.95
C SER A 395 2.98 4.14 10.01
N HIS A 396 3.54 3.47 9.00
CA HIS A 396 3.80 2.02 9.08
C HIS A 396 5.15 1.70 9.75
N GLY A 397 5.94 2.73 10.14
CA GLY A 397 7.19 2.60 10.89
C GLY A 397 8.44 2.27 10.05
N ASN A 398 8.31 2.01 8.75
CA ASN A 398 9.49 1.66 7.93
C ASN A 398 10.22 2.92 7.49
N LEU A 399 11.55 2.82 7.53
CA LEU A 399 12.44 3.86 7.05
C LEU A 399 12.97 3.53 5.65
N TYR A 400 12.93 4.52 4.75
CA TYR A 400 13.41 4.40 3.37
C TYR A 400 14.57 5.36 3.12
N ILE A 401 15.71 4.81 2.72
CA ILE A 401 16.90 5.62 2.36
C ILE A 401 16.64 6.53 1.16
N ASN A 402 15.69 6.17 0.29
CA ASN A 402 15.33 6.94 -0.90
C ASN A 402 14.43 8.15 -0.61
N TRP A 403 14.26 8.54 0.65
CA TRP A 403 13.57 9.77 1.02
C TRP A 403 14.52 10.98 0.98
N ARG A 404 14.05 12.16 0.57
CA ARG A 404 14.75 13.44 0.75
C ARG A 404 13.80 14.58 1.14
N LEU A 405 14.39 15.66 1.65
CA LEU A 405 13.68 16.92 1.89
C LEU A 405 13.16 17.54 0.60
N PRO A 406 12.03 18.28 0.65
CA PRO A 406 11.46 18.94 -0.52
C PRO A 406 12.39 20.03 -1.09
N ASP A 407 12.21 20.26 -2.39
CA ASP A 407 12.93 21.30 -3.11
C ASP A 407 12.54 22.69 -2.58
N LEU A 408 13.53 23.57 -2.43
CA LEU A 408 13.34 24.96 -2.05
C LEU A 408 13.84 25.83 -3.19
N LYS A 409 13.04 26.77 -3.67
CA LYS A 409 13.44 27.71 -4.74
C LYS A 409 14.06 28.96 -4.13
N GLU A 410 14.94 29.62 -4.87
CA GLU A 410 15.53 30.89 -4.42
C GLU A 410 14.48 31.96 -4.13
N THR A 411 13.37 31.92 -4.86
CA THR A 411 12.21 32.82 -4.75
C THR A 411 11.40 32.63 -3.47
N ASP A 412 11.56 31.53 -2.74
CA ASP A 412 10.70 31.17 -1.60
C ASP A 412 11.01 31.99 -0.32
N GLY A 413 11.93 32.96 -0.42
CA GLY A 413 12.19 33.94 0.63
C GLY A 413 12.89 33.40 1.88
N SER A 414 13.05 34.26 2.88
CA SER A 414 13.73 33.92 4.14
C SER A 414 12.90 32.97 5.01
N PHE A 415 11.57 33.12 5.01
CA PHE A 415 10.67 32.29 5.80
C PHE A 415 10.80 30.80 5.45
N ALA A 416 10.74 30.45 4.16
CA ALA A 416 10.85 29.06 3.73
C ALA A 416 12.24 28.48 4.01
N LYS A 417 13.31 29.28 3.90
CA LYS A 417 14.67 28.89 4.32
C LYS A 417 14.73 28.56 5.80
N THR A 418 14.14 29.41 6.66
CA THR A 418 14.09 29.19 8.11
C THR A 418 13.23 27.98 8.47
N ARG A 419 12.06 27.80 7.85
CA ARG A 419 11.20 26.63 8.03
C ARG A 419 11.93 25.34 7.68
N ARG A 420 12.56 25.28 6.50
CA ARG A 420 13.34 24.11 6.07
C ARG A 420 14.46 23.79 7.06
N GLN A 421 15.16 24.80 7.58
CA GLN A 421 16.24 24.59 8.55
C GLN A 421 15.70 24.03 9.88
N LYS A 422 14.59 24.59 10.41
CA LYS A 422 13.92 24.07 11.62
C LYS A 422 13.50 22.61 11.47
N ILE A 423 12.88 22.27 10.34
CA ILE A 423 12.48 20.90 10.04
C ILE A 423 13.71 19.99 9.96
N TYR A 424 14.73 20.40 9.22
CA TYR A 424 15.97 19.65 9.06
C TYR A 424 16.64 19.32 10.41
N ASP A 425 16.78 20.32 11.29
CA ASP A 425 17.41 20.13 12.59
C ASP A 425 16.57 19.20 13.48
N SER A 426 15.26 19.42 13.55
CA SER A 426 14.34 18.56 14.33
C SER A 426 14.34 17.12 13.84
N MET A 427 14.34 16.90 12.51
CA MET A 427 14.38 15.55 11.94
C MET A 427 15.70 14.85 12.26
N ILE A 428 16.83 15.55 12.15
CA ILE A 428 18.14 14.96 12.46
C ILE A 428 18.21 14.50 13.91
N ASP A 429 17.72 15.31 14.84
CA ASP A 429 17.74 14.94 16.26
C ASP A 429 16.92 13.67 16.50
N LYS A 430 15.72 13.56 15.91
CA LYS A 430 14.88 12.37 16.03
C LYS A 430 15.44 11.13 15.34
N ILE A 431 15.99 11.25 14.13
CA ILE A 431 16.61 10.13 13.45
C ILE A 431 17.80 9.61 14.25
N ARG A 432 18.60 10.51 14.85
CA ARG A 432 19.75 10.13 15.68
C ARG A 432 19.32 9.45 16.98
N GLU A 433 18.36 10.04 17.67
CA GLU A 433 17.77 9.49 18.90
C GLU A 433 17.27 8.06 18.66
N ASP A 434 16.48 7.85 17.61
CA ASP A 434 15.89 6.54 17.32
C ASP A 434 16.94 5.53 16.85
N ALA A 435 17.90 5.93 16.00
CA ALA A 435 18.99 5.04 15.58
C ALA A 435 19.84 4.55 16.77
N LEU A 436 20.19 5.45 17.69
CA LEU A 436 20.91 5.10 18.92
C LEU A 436 20.03 4.32 19.90
N GLY A 437 18.73 4.62 19.94
CA GLY A 437 17.73 3.88 20.73
C GLY A 437 17.57 2.43 20.28
N ILE A 438 17.57 2.16 18.97
CA ILE A 438 17.58 0.80 18.41
C ILE A 438 18.88 0.09 18.80
N LEU A 439 20.03 0.77 18.71
CA LEU A 439 21.31 0.19 19.08
C LEU A 439 21.35 -0.27 20.54
N VAL A 440 20.71 0.48 21.45
CA VAL A 440 20.58 0.16 22.88
C VAL A 440 19.54 -0.92 23.13
N SER A 441 18.34 -0.77 22.58
CA SER A 441 17.19 -1.63 22.88
C SER A 441 17.17 -2.95 22.10
N ARG A 442 18.01 -3.08 21.05
CA ARG A 442 18.01 -4.22 20.11
C ARG A 442 16.62 -4.50 19.52
N SER A 443 15.82 -3.46 19.36
CA SER A 443 14.46 -3.57 18.81
C SER A 443 14.16 -2.35 17.96
N SER A 444 13.41 -2.52 16.88
CA SER A 444 12.98 -1.42 16.03
C SER A 444 11.49 -1.51 15.71
N GLU A 445 10.89 -0.37 15.36
CA GLU A 445 9.51 -0.31 14.89
C GLU A 445 9.45 -0.50 13.38
N GLY A 446 8.40 -1.16 12.90
CA GLY A 446 8.15 -1.29 11.48
C GLY A 446 7.28 -2.48 11.10
N ARG A 447 7.20 -2.73 9.80
CA ARG A 447 6.47 -3.82 9.17
C ARG A 447 7.24 -4.39 8.00
N ARG A 448 7.15 -5.71 7.82
CA ARG A 448 7.64 -6.38 6.61
C ARG A 448 7.03 -5.79 5.34
N HIS A 449 5.72 -5.54 5.37
CA HIS A 449 4.98 -4.86 4.30
C HIS A 449 4.49 -3.49 4.75
N ASP A 450 4.72 -2.50 3.91
CA ASP A 450 4.26 -1.10 4.08
C ASP A 450 2.74 -0.93 3.91
N SER A 451 2.11 -1.90 3.26
CA SER A 451 0.68 -1.96 3.01
C SER A 451 -0.02 -2.70 4.16
N SER A 452 -1.23 -2.27 4.52
CA SER A 452 -2.06 -3.02 5.46
C SER A 452 -2.42 -4.39 4.88
N THR A 453 -2.15 -5.46 5.63
CA THR A 453 -2.73 -6.78 5.35
C THR A 453 -3.99 -6.93 6.20
N HIS A 454 -5.15 -7.04 5.56
CA HIS A 454 -6.42 -7.18 6.26
C HIS A 454 -6.67 -8.65 6.64
N PRO A 455 -7.23 -8.93 7.83
CA PRO A 455 -7.72 -10.26 8.15
C PRO A 455 -8.77 -10.72 7.12
N LEU A 456 -8.69 -11.97 6.70
CA LEU A 456 -9.60 -12.60 5.74
C LEU A 456 -11.05 -12.61 6.23
N MET A 457 -11.25 -12.66 7.56
CA MET A 457 -12.57 -12.59 8.21
C MET A 457 -13.17 -11.18 8.27
N SER A 458 -12.38 -10.12 8.05
CA SER A 458 -12.88 -8.74 8.14
C SER A 458 -13.70 -8.31 6.92
N VAL A 459 -13.80 -9.15 5.90
CA VAL A 459 -14.50 -8.89 4.64
C VAL A 459 -15.71 -9.83 4.54
N ARG A 460 -16.66 -9.74 5.48
CA ARG A 460 -18.00 -10.30 5.26
C ARG A 460 -18.81 -9.28 4.48
N HIS A 461 -19.16 -9.63 3.25
CA HIS A 461 -20.19 -8.92 2.50
C HIS A 461 -21.54 -9.37 3.06
N THR A 462 -22.34 -8.43 3.53
CA THR A 462 -23.80 -8.53 3.54
C THR A 462 -24.29 -7.88 2.26
N ASP A 463 -24.18 -8.61 1.14
CA ASP A 463 -24.99 -8.27 -0.02
C ASP A 463 -26.29 -9.07 0.10
N VAL A 464 -27.38 -8.34 0.30
CA VAL A 464 -28.78 -8.60 -0.08
C VAL A 464 -29.33 -10.00 0.18
N GLN A 465 -30.38 -10.06 1.00
CA GLN A 465 -31.35 -11.15 1.10
C GLN A 465 -31.65 -11.78 -0.27
N THR A 466 -31.14 -12.99 -0.48
CA THR A 466 -31.93 -14.04 -1.14
C THR A 466 -31.84 -15.28 -0.27
N ASP A 467 -33.04 -15.74 0.05
CA ASP A 467 -33.42 -16.85 0.88
C ASP A 467 -32.75 -18.16 0.45
N LEU A 468 -31.80 -18.67 1.24
CA LEU A 468 -31.42 -20.07 1.26
C LEU A 468 -31.21 -20.46 2.72
N GLY A 469 -32.20 -21.17 3.25
CA GLY A 469 -32.26 -21.64 4.63
C GLY A 469 -31.02 -22.46 5.02
N ALA A 470 -30.78 -22.48 6.33
CA ALA A 470 -29.76 -23.29 6.97
C ALA A 470 -29.75 -24.72 6.41
N ARG A 471 -28.73 -25.04 5.62
CA ARG A 471 -28.35 -26.42 5.32
C ARG A 471 -27.13 -26.75 6.17
N GLU A 472 -27.16 -27.93 6.75
CA GLU A 472 -26.04 -28.55 7.44
C GLU A 472 -24.80 -28.60 6.53
N LEU A 473 -23.63 -28.52 7.15
CA LEU A 473 -22.33 -28.42 6.51
C LEU A 473 -22.07 -29.63 5.57
N PRO A 474 -21.72 -29.40 4.28
CA PRO A 474 -21.34 -30.49 3.38
C PRO A 474 -19.91 -31.00 3.65
N ASP A 475 -19.69 -32.26 3.31
CA ASP A 475 -18.41 -32.98 3.44
C ASP A 475 -17.33 -32.40 2.48
N VAL A 476 -16.05 -32.54 2.79
CA VAL A 476 -14.94 -31.95 2.01
C VAL A 476 -14.79 -32.58 0.62
N ASP A 477 -15.23 -33.82 0.46
CA ASP A 477 -15.33 -34.45 -0.86
C ASP A 477 -16.47 -33.83 -1.69
N GLU A 478 -17.54 -33.38 -1.03
CA GLU A 478 -18.64 -32.60 -1.64
C GLU A 478 -18.17 -31.19 -2.02
N LEU A 479 -17.29 -30.55 -1.24
CA LEU A 479 -16.63 -29.27 -1.61
C LEU A 479 -15.76 -29.37 -2.87
N GLY A 480 -15.08 -30.49 -3.06
CA GLY A 480 -14.29 -30.75 -4.27
C GLY A 480 -15.17 -30.92 -5.50
N GLU A 481 -16.28 -31.63 -5.35
CA GLU A 481 -17.29 -31.82 -6.40
C GLU A 481 -18.11 -30.56 -6.69
N ASP A 482 -18.45 -29.78 -5.68
CA ASP A 482 -19.18 -28.52 -5.81
C ASP A 482 -18.31 -27.45 -6.46
N LEU A 483 -17.00 -27.41 -6.15
CA LEU A 483 -16.04 -26.58 -6.86
C LEU A 483 -15.88 -27.03 -8.33
N ALA A 484 -15.83 -28.33 -8.59
CA ALA A 484 -15.79 -28.86 -9.96
C ALA A 484 -17.08 -28.53 -10.74
N ARG A 485 -18.25 -28.75 -10.15
CA ARG A 485 -19.58 -28.44 -10.73
C ARG A 485 -19.74 -26.93 -10.98
N ALA A 486 -19.35 -26.08 -10.02
CA ALA A 486 -19.44 -24.63 -10.16
C ALA A 486 -18.53 -24.07 -11.26
N LEU A 487 -17.39 -24.72 -11.52
CA LEU A 487 -16.49 -24.34 -12.62
C LEU A 487 -16.94 -24.92 -13.98
N SER A 488 -17.67 -26.04 -13.99
CA SER A 488 -18.21 -26.64 -15.22
C SER A 488 -19.47 -25.95 -15.76
N LEU A 489 -20.26 -25.29 -14.91
CA LEU A 489 -21.48 -24.56 -15.32
C LEU A 489 -21.20 -23.22 -16.05
N GLY A 490 -19.93 -22.83 -16.21
CA GLY A 490 -19.53 -21.66 -17.00
C GLY A 490 -19.30 -21.94 -18.49
N ALA A 491 -19.45 -23.19 -18.93
CA ALA A 491 -19.26 -23.59 -20.32
C ALA A 491 -20.52 -24.29 -20.83
N SER A 492 -21.21 -23.64 -21.77
CA SER A 492 -22.39 -24.04 -22.54
C SER A 492 -23.77 -23.68 -21.93
N ASP A 493 -24.34 -22.59 -22.45
CA ASP A 493 -25.74 -22.56 -22.89
C ASP A 493 -25.77 -21.79 -24.21
N SER A 494 -25.77 -22.54 -25.31
CA SER A 494 -26.19 -22.06 -26.62
C SER A 494 -27.35 -22.96 -27.04
N ASP A 495 -28.57 -22.59 -26.64
CA ASP A 495 -29.79 -23.12 -27.21
C ASP A 495 -29.86 -22.68 -28.68
N SER A 496 -29.62 -23.63 -29.57
CA SER A 496 -29.95 -23.53 -31.00
C SER A 496 -31.29 -24.21 -31.23
N ASP A 497 -32.35 -23.41 -31.21
CA ASP A 497 -33.63 -23.75 -31.84
C ASP A 497 -33.46 -23.57 -33.36
N ASP A 498 -33.40 -24.68 -34.10
CA ASP A 498 -33.62 -24.69 -35.55
C ASP A 498 -34.80 -25.63 -35.87
N ASP A 499 -35.95 -25.00 -36.09
CA ASP A 499 -37.06 -25.52 -36.88
C ASP A 499 -36.61 -25.62 -38.36
N ASP A 500 -36.69 -26.81 -38.99
CA ASP A 500 -37.16 -26.89 -40.38
C ASP A 500 -37.74 -28.27 -40.73
N GLY A 501 -38.86 -28.24 -41.45
CA GLY A 501 -39.75 -29.36 -41.68
C GLY A 501 -39.44 -30.24 -42.89
N GLY A 502 -40.17 -31.35 -42.98
CA GLY A 502 -40.18 -32.26 -44.13
C GLY A 502 -41.40 -33.17 -44.13
N ILE A 503 -42.30 -32.95 -45.08
CA ILE A 503 -43.65 -33.54 -45.23
C ILE A 503 -43.63 -34.91 -45.95
N SER A 504 -44.67 -35.72 -45.65
CA SER A 504 -45.45 -36.63 -46.53
C SER A 504 -45.22 -38.15 -46.50
N LEU A 505 -46.23 -38.90 -46.05
CA LEU A 505 -47.19 -39.61 -46.92
C LEU A 505 -48.20 -40.48 -46.12
N VAL A 506 -49.48 -40.12 -46.26
CA VAL A 506 -50.66 -40.98 -46.54
C VAL A 506 -50.65 -42.42 -46.01
N MET A 507 -51.54 -42.71 -45.03
CA MET A 507 -52.78 -43.46 -45.26
C MET A 507 -53.78 -43.19 -44.12
#